data_AF-A0A5C7K4N8-F1
#
_entry.id   AF-A0A5C7K4N8-F1
#
_cell.length_a   1.000
_cell.length_b   1.000
_cell.length_c   1.000
_cell.angle_alpha   90.00
_cell.angle_beta   90.00
_cell.angle_gamma   90.00
#
_symmetry.space_group_name_H-M   'P 1'
#
loop_
_entity.id
_entity.type
_entity.pdbx_description
1 polymer ?
#
loop_
_entity_poly.entity_id
_entity_poly.type
_entity_poly.pdbx_seq_one_letter_code
_entity_poly.pdbx_strand_id
1 'polypeptide(L)'
;MATAISASGSAIGFGTDQLRVQQAKRNADQAEAAARALRRAATSAQQAADSAQEDARSLQVRSNQAQVDAGQARQQVTSLQSVRTVQQGFETVRSQIAEGLKSLDAPAPSVNAEGQTTGTLVNVTA
;
A
#
# COMPACT_ATOMS: atom_id res chain seq x y z
N MET A 1 67.00 67.61 25.35
CA MET A 1 65.77 68.25 25.85
C MET A 1 65.35 69.29 24.82
N ALA A 2 64.27 69.03 24.09
CA ALA A 2 63.55 69.99 23.26
C ALA A 2 62.07 69.57 23.22
N THR A 3 61.22 70.51 23.56
CA THR A 3 59.78 70.43 23.72
C THR A 3 59.06 70.47 22.36
N ALA A 4 57.82 69.95 22.36
CA ALA A 4 56.70 70.23 21.45
C ALA A 4 56.47 69.30 20.25
N ILE A 5 55.45 68.44 20.39
CA ILE A 5 54.40 68.22 19.38
C ILE A 5 53.08 68.17 20.18
N SER A 6 52.48 69.34 20.40
CA SER A 6 51.27 69.79 19.69
C SER A 6 50.01 69.02 20.09
N ALA A 7 49.33 69.56 21.10
CA ALA A 7 47.89 69.43 21.23
C ALA A 7 47.24 69.93 19.93
N SER A 8 46.63 69.03 19.17
CA SER A 8 45.75 69.40 18.07
C SER A 8 44.72 68.29 17.84
N GLY A 9 43.45 68.62 18.11
CA GLY A 9 42.34 67.96 17.43
C GLY A 9 41.49 66.98 18.22
N SER A 10 41.06 67.32 19.45
CA SER A 10 39.79 66.81 19.99
C SER A 10 38.62 67.41 19.19
N ALA A 11 38.49 67.03 17.93
CA ALA A 11 37.46 67.53 17.01
C ALA A 11 37.15 66.53 15.88
N ILE A 12 37.20 65.22 16.14
CA ILE A 12 36.74 64.19 15.19
C ILE A 12 36.06 63.05 15.97
N GLY A 13 35.02 63.38 16.74
CA GLY A 13 34.19 62.40 17.46
C GLY A 13 32.71 62.44 17.07
N PHE A 14 32.20 63.62 16.68
CA PHE A 14 30.77 63.81 16.45
C PHE A 14 30.27 63.36 15.07
N GLY A 15 31.15 63.20 14.07
CA GLY A 15 30.77 62.73 12.72
C GLY A 15 30.82 61.22 12.53
N THR A 16 31.68 60.50 13.26
CA THR A 16 31.90 59.05 13.11
C THR A 16 30.87 58.22 13.88
N ASP A 17 30.43 58.68 15.04
CA ASP A 17 29.37 58.01 15.81
C ASP A 17 28.02 58.07 15.09
N GLN A 18 27.68 59.19 14.44
CA GLN A 18 26.43 59.31 13.68
C GLN A 18 26.42 58.40 12.44
N LEU A 19 27.58 58.23 11.78
CA LEU A 19 27.75 57.32 10.65
C LEU A 19 27.62 55.85 11.07
N ARG A 20 28.21 55.47 12.22
CA ARG A 20 28.06 54.13 12.81
C ARG A 20 26.61 53.83 13.17
N VAL A 21 25.90 54.79 13.77
CA VAL A 21 24.47 54.66 14.09
C VAL A 21 23.63 54.49 12.82
N GLN A 22 23.92 55.22 11.75
CA GLN A 22 23.18 55.08 10.50
C GLN A 22 23.45 53.75 9.79
N GLN A 23 24.69 53.24 9.86
CA GLN A 23 25.03 51.91 9.34
C GLN A 23 24.36 50.79 10.15
N ALA A 24 24.35 50.93 11.48
CA ALA A 24 23.66 50.00 12.37
C ALA A 24 22.14 49.97 12.12
N LYS A 25 21.52 51.13 11.91
CA LYS A 25 20.09 51.23 11.55
C LYS A 25 19.75 50.45 10.30
N ARG A 26 20.50 50.65 9.21
CA ARG A 26 20.27 49.91 7.96
C ARG A 26 20.44 48.41 8.12
N ASN A 27 21.43 47.97 8.90
CA ASN A 27 21.63 46.55 9.18
C ASN A 27 20.47 45.98 10.01
N ALA A 28 20.00 46.72 11.02
CA ALA A 28 18.85 46.33 11.82
C ALA A 28 17.57 46.21 10.97
N ASP A 29 17.31 47.17 10.09
CA ASP A 29 16.15 47.15 9.18
C ASP A 29 16.20 45.93 8.24
N GLN A 30 17.38 45.61 7.70
CA GLN A 30 17.58 44.43 6.85
C GLN A 30 17.37 43.12 7.63
N ALA A 31 17.92 43.03 8.84
CA ALA A 31 17.75 41.87 9.70
C ALA A 31 16.28 41.67 10.10
N GLU A 32 15.55 42.75 10.39
CA GLU A 32 14.14 42.67 10.72
C GLU A 32 13.29 42.24 9.52
N ALA A 33 13.57 42.75 8.32
CA ALA A 33 12.92 42.31 7.10
C ALA A 33 13.16 40.81 6.84
N ALA A 34 14.41 40.34 7.00
CA ALA A 34 14.77 38.94 6.86
C ALA A 34 14.06 38.06 7.90
N ALA A 35 14.02 38.49 9.17
CA ALA A 35 13.32 37.77 10.23
C ALA A 35 11.82 37.66 9.95
N ARG A 36 11.18 38.73 9.46
CA ARG A 36 9.77 38.72 9.05
C ARG A 36 9.51 37.79 7.85
N ALA A 37 10.45 37.70 6.92
CA ALA A 37 10.36 36.77 5.80
C ALA A 37 10.48 35.31 6.29
N LEU A 38 11.47 35.01 7.14
CA LEU A 38 11.68 33.68 7.71
C LEU A 38 10.48 33.22 8.56
N ARG A 39 9.90 34.10 9.38
CA ARG A 39 8.69 33.76 10.15
C ARG A 39 7.53 33.36 9.26
N ARG A 40 7.31 34.10 8.16
CA ARG A 40 6.26 33.76 7.18
C ARG A 40 6.54 32.42 6.50
N ALA A 41 7.78 32.17 6.10
CA ALA A 41 8.18 30.89 5.53
C ALA A 41 7.98 29.73 6.51
N ALA A 42 8.34 29.91 7.78
CA ALA A 42 8.15 28.89 8.81
C ALA A 42 6.66 28.57 9.05
N THR A 43 5.79 29.60 9.14
CA THR A 43 4.34 29.38 9.25
C THR A 43 3.78 28.64 8.05
N SER A 44 4.20 28.99 6.83
CA SER A 44 3.80 28.27 5.62
C SER A 44 4.26 26.82 5.61
N ALA A 45 5.50 26.55 6.03
CA ALA A 45 6.03 25.20 6.13
C ALA A 45 5.29 24.36 7.19
N GLN A 46 4.93 24.98 8.31
CA GLN A 46 4.15 24.33 9.36
C GLN A 46 2.75 23.93 8.85
N GLN A 47 2.05 24.83 8.16
CA GLN A 47 0.74 24.53 7.56
C GLN A 47 0.82 23.39 6.54
N ALA A 48 1.87 23.36 5.71
CA ALA A 48 2.09 22.28 4.77
C ALA A 48 2.36 20.94 5.49
N ALA A 49 3.13 20.96 6.58
CA ALA A 49 3.38 19.77 7.39
C ALA A 49 2.10 19.26 8.05
N ASP A 50 1.27 20.15 8.60
CA ASP A 50 -0.01 19.78 9.22
C ASP A 50 -0.95 19.13 8.19
N SER A 51 -1.03 19.72 6.99
CA SER A 51 -1.82 19.16 5.88
C SER A 51 -1.31 17.79 5.45
N ALA A 52 0.02 17.63 5.31
CA ALA A 52 0.62 16.35 4.96
C ALA A 52 0.39 15.27 6.03
N GLN A 53 0.36 15.64 7.31
CA GLN A 53 0.02 14.71 8.39
C GLN A 53 -1.44 14.26 8.34
N GLU A 54 -2.36 15.18 8.04
CA GLU A 54 -3.77 14.85 7.84
C GLU A 54 -3.97 13.91 6.64
N ASP A 55 -3.33 14.23 5.52
CA ASP A 55 -3.34 13.39 4.31
C ASP A 55 -2.79 11.98 4.61
N ALA A 56 -1.68 11.89 5.35
CA ALA A 56 -1.10 10.61 5.75
C ALA A 56 -2.06 9.79 6.61
N ARG A 57 -2.75 10.42 7.58
CA ARG A 57 -3.77 9.75 8.40
C ARG A 57 -4.94 9.27 7.56
N SER A 58 -5.42 10.11 6.63
CA SER A 58 -6.50 9.76 5.70
C SER A 58 -6.12 8.57 4.82
N LEU A 59 -4.91 8.58 4.26
CA LEU A 59 -4.39 7.49 3.45
C LEU A 59 -4.24 6.19 4.25
N GLN A 60 -3.78 6.28 5.50
CA GLN A 60 -3.66 5.12 6.38
C GLN A 60 -5.03 4.48 6.64
N VAL A 61 -6.07 5.27 6.92
CA VAL A 61 -7.44 4.77 7.10
C VAL A 61 -7.94 4.10 5.83
N ARG A 62 -7.76 4.74 4.66
CA ARG A 62 -8.16 4.17 3.36
C ARG A 62 -7.42 2.87 3.04
N SER A 63 -6.13 2.81 3.34
CA SER A 63 -5.30 1.62 3.16
C SER A 63 -5.79 0.46 4.03
N ASN A 64 -6.07 0.73 5.31
CA ASN A 64 -6.61 -0.27 6.24
C ASN A 64 -7.96 -0.79 5.74
N GLN A 65 -8.85 0.10 5.28
CA GLN A 65 -10.13 -0.31 4.71
C GLN A 65 -9.94 -1.19 3.47
N ALA A 66 -9.08 -0.79 2.53
CA ALA A 66 -8.79 -1.58 1.34
C ALA A 66 -8.19 -2.96 1.67
N GLN A 67 -7.39 -3.07 2.73
CA GLN A 67 -6.87 -4.35 3.21
C GLN A 67 -7.97 -5.27 3.77
N VAL A 68 -8.92 -4.70 4.53
CA VAL A 68 -10.09 -5.44 5.02
C VAL A 68 -10.94 -5.93 3.85
N ASP A 69 -11.25 -5.06 2.89
CA ASP A 69 -12.04 -5.40 1.70
C ASP A 69 -11.36 -6.49 0.88
N ALA A 70 -10.04 -6.39 0.68
CA ALA A 70 -9.26 -7.42 0.00
C ALA A 70 -9.25 -8.76 0.76
N GLY A 71 -9.19 -8.73 2.10
CA GLY A 71 -9.30 -9.91 2.93
C GLY A 71 -10.67 -10.60 2.78
N GLN A 72 -11.74 -9.83 2.81
CA GLN A 72 -13.11 -10.33 2.60
C GLN A 72 -13.29 -10.90 1.19
N ALA A 73 -12.80 -10.22 0.16
CA ALA A 73 -12.86 -10.70 -1.22
C ALA A 73 -12.11 -12.03 -1.39
N ARG A 74 -10.93 -12.19 -0.77
CA ARG A 74 -10.19 -13.47 -0.78
C ARG A 74 -11.00 -14.59 -0.13
N GLN A 75 -11.63 -14.32 1.02
CA GLN A 75 -12.48 -15.31 1.71
C GLN A 75 -13.68 -15.72 0.85
N GLN A 76 -14.32 -14.76 0.17
CA GLN A 76 -15.42 -15.04 -0.77
C GLN A 76 -14.95 -15.92 -1.93
N VAL A 77 -13.80 -15.62 -2.53
CA VAL A 77 -13.23 -16.46 -3.62
C VAL A 77 -12.97 -17.88 -3.12
N THR A 78 -12.35 -18.05 -1.95
CA THR A 78 -12.12 -19.37 -1.37
C THR A 78 -13.42 -20.12 -1.12
N SER A 79 -14.45 -19.46 -0.57
CA SER A 79 -15.77 -20.05 -0.36
C SER A 79 -16.40 -20.54 -1.68
N LEU A 80 -16.37 -19.71 -2.72
CA LEU A 80 -16.86 -20.08 -4.05
C LEU A 80 -16.08 -21.26 -4.66
N GLN A 81 -14.77 -21.32 -4.45
CA GLN A 81 -13.95 -22.46 -4.87
C GLN A 81 -14.36 -23.73 -4.12
N SER A 82 -14.54 -23.67 -2.81
CA SER A 82 -15.01 -24.82 -2.02
C SER A 82 -16.36 -25.35 -2.50
N VAL A 83 -17.32 -24.47 -2.81
CA VAL A 83 -18.62 -24.87 -3.36
C VAL A 83 -18.45 -25.59 -4.70
N ARG A 84 -17.60 -25.08 -5.61
CA ARG A 84 -17.33 -25.76 -6.89
C ARG A 84 -16.70 -27.14 -6.67
N THR A 85 -15.74 -27.26 -5.76
CA THR A 85 -15.11 -28.55 -5.44
C THR A 85 -16.14 -29.56 -4.94
N VAL A 86 -17.06 -29.15 -4.05
CA VAL A 86 -18.14 -30.02 -3.56
C VAL A 86 -19.05 -30.47 -4.69
N GLN A 87 -19.45 -29.55 -5.59
CA GLN A 87 -20.28 -29.87 -6.75
C GLN A 87 -19.60 -30.87 -7.70
N GLN A 88 -18.30 -30.68 -7.98
CA GLN A 88 -17.53 -31.62 -8.80
C GLN A 88 -17.40 -33.00 -8.15
N GLY A 89 -17.18 -33.04 -6.83
CA GLY A 89 -17.14 -34.29 -6.06
C GLY A 89 -18.46 -35.04 -6.12
N PHE A 90 -19.59 -34.34 -5.98
CA PHE A 90 -20.92 -34.94 -6.10
C PHE A 90 -21.18 -35.54 -7.49
N GLU A 91 -20.83 -34.81 -8.56
CA GLU A 91 -20.99 -35.31 -9.93
C GLU A 91 -20.11 -36.56 -10.18
N THR A 92 -18.89 -36.56 -9.62
CA THR A 92 -17.99 -37.72 -9.69
C THR A 92 -18.60 -38.94 -9.00
N VAL A 93 -19.11 -38.78 -7.78
CA VAL A 93 -19.77 -39.87 -7.04
C VAL A 93 -20.99 -40.38 -7.78
N ARG A 94 -21.81 -39.48 -8.32
CA ARG A 94 -22.98 -39.85 -9.13
C ARG A 94 -22.58 -40.68 -10.35
N SER A 95 -21.54 -40.28 -11.07
CA SER A 95 -21.03 -41.03 -12.22
C SER A 95 -20.53 -42.42 -11.82
N GLN A 96 -19.78 -42.54 -10.72
CA GLN A 96 -19.30 -43.82 -10.21
C GLN A 96 -20.44 -44.76 -9.81
N ILE A 97 -21.50 -44.22 -9.17
CA ILE A 97 -22.70 -45.00 -8.84
C ILE A 97 -23.39 -45.49 -10.11
N ALA A 98 -23.58 -44.61 -11.11
CA ALA A 98 -24.21 -44.97 -12.36
C ALA A 98 -23.42 -46.06 -13.12
N GLU A 99 -22.09 -45.96 -13.14
CA GLU A 99 -21.21 -46.95 -13.74
C GLU A 99 -21.23 -48.28 -12.98
N GLY A 100 -21.19 -48.25 -11.65
CA GLY A 100 -21.33 -49.44 -10.81
C GLY A 100 -22.67 -50.15 -10.99
N LEU A 101 -23.77 -49.41 -11.05
CA LEU A 101 -25.10 -49.97 -11.34
C LEU A 101 -25.15 -50.61 -12.73
N LYS A 102 -24.55 -49.97 -13.75
CA LYS A 102 -24.45 -50.53 -15.11
C LYS A 102 -23.62 -51.82 -15.12
N SER A 103 -22.57 -51.89 -14.31
CA SER A 103 -21.76 -53.11 -14.17
C SER A 103 -22.51 -54.24 -13.45
N LEU A 104 -23.45 -53.92 -12.55
CA LEU A 104 -24.30 -54.92 -11.88
C LEU A 104 -25.37 -55.51 -12.80
N ASP A 105 -25.81 -54.74 -13.81
CA ASP A 105 -26.78 -55.16 -14.82
C ASP A 105 -26.12 -55.95 -15.98
N ALA A 106 -24.78 -56.10 -15.96
CA ALA A 106 -24.08 -56.95 -16.91
C ALA A 106 -24.40 -58.43 -16.61
N PRO A 107 -24.77 -59.25 -17.62
CA PRO A 107 -25.13 -60.64 -17.40
C PRO A 107 -23.97 -61.39 -16.74
N ALA A 108 -24.22 -61.91 -15.53
CA ALA A 108 -23.27 -62.80 -14.88
C ALA A 108 -23.10 -64.06 -15.74
N PRO A 109 -21.86 -64.51 -16.03
CA PRO A 109 -21.63 -65.73 -16.79
C PRO A 109 -22.29 -66.91 -16.06
N SER A 110 -23.39 -67.42 -16.61
CA SER A 110 -24.06 -68.61 -16.09
C SER A 110 -23.43 -69.83 -16.73
N VAL A 111 -22.92 -70.75 -15.92
CA VAL A 111 -22.47 -72.06 -16.40
C VAL A 111 -23.68 -72.94 -16.65
N ASN A 112 -23.75 -73.55 -17.84
CA ASN A 112 -24.79 -74.55 -18.13
C ASN A 112 -24.49 -75.86 -17.37
N ALA A 113 -25.42 -76.81 -17.37
CA ALA A 113 -25.28 -78.09 -16.67
C ALA A 113 -24.12 -78.97 -17.18
N GLU A 114 -23.49 -78.58 -18.29
CA GLU A 114 -22.35 -79.25 -18.94
C GLU A 114 -21.01 -78.56 -18.60
N GLY A 115 -21.02 -77.52 -17.76
CA GLY A 115 -19.84 -76.80 -17.31
C GLY A 115 -19.34 -75.70 -18.25
N GLN A 116 -20.12 -75.33 -19.27
CA GLN A 116 -19.78 -74.29 -20.24
C GLN A 116 -20.31 -72.92 -19.80
N THR A 117 -19.42 -71.93 -19.76
CA THR A 117 -19.76 -70.53 -19.49
C THR A 117 -20.57 -69.93 -20.64
N THR A 118 -21.85 -69.62 -20.41
CA THR A 118 -22.73 -68.99 -21.41
C THR A 118 -23.00 -67.54 -20.99
N GLY A 119 -22.79 -66.56 -21.90
CA GLY A 119 -23.06 -65.13 -21.62
C GLY A 119 -22.27 -64.10 -22.43
N THR A 120 -21.28 -64.50 -23.23
CA THR A 120 -20.49 -63.56 -24.05
C THR A 120 -21.15 -63.37 -25.42
N LEU A 121 -21.61 -62.16 -25.74
CA LEU A 121 -22.05 -61.77 -27.08
C LEU A 121 -20.94 -62.10 -28.10
N VAL A 122 -21.13 -63.13 -28.90
CA VAL A 122 -20.19 -63.52 -29.96
C VAL A 122 -20.47 -62.63 -31.17
N ASN A 123 -19.53 -61.75 -31.52
CA ASN A 123 -19.66 -60.90 -32.69
C ASN A 123 -19.37 -61.74 -33.94
N VAL A 124 -20.42 -62.17 -34.65
CA VAL A 124 -20.31 -62.92 -35.90
C VAL A 124 -20.37 -61.95 -37.08
N THR A 125 -19.21 -61.58 -37.62
CA THR A 125 -19.11 -60.99 -38.95
C THR A 125 -19.16 -62.13 -39.96
N ALA A 126 -20.20 -62.17 -40.80
CA ALA A 126 -20.38 -63.13 -41.89
C ALA A 126 -19.50 -62.79 -43.10
#